data_AF-A0A660CIP8-F1
#
_entry.id   AF-A0A660CIP8-F1
#
_cell.length_a   1.000
_cell.length_b   1.000
_cell.length_c   1.000
_cell.angle_alpha   90.00
_cell.angle_beta   90.00
_cell.angle_gamma   90.00
#
_symmetry.space_group_name_H-M   'P 1'
#
loop_
_entity.id
_entity.type
_entity.pdbx_description
1 polymer ?
#
loop_
_entity_poly.entity_id
_entity_poly.type
_entity_poly.pdbx_seq_one_letter_code
_entity_poly.pdbx_strand_id
1 'polypeptide(L)'
;MTPLWQQAHTWLQETMRLAGVNARMGYELFATFRAAGLPDPEVGVGWKMRGAGDLPDYTWADIVCGALPLMEKLGVVTRDEVQPDTLGERLKADLRAHDGVMTIGPCLYAWTRKPA
;
A
#
# COMPACT_ATOMS: atom_id res chain seq x y z
N MET A 1 12.85 5.84 -6.89
CA MET A 1 11.38 6.00 -6.92
C MET A 1 11.06 7.10 -7.91
N THR A 2 10.02 6.93 -8.72
CA THR A 2 9.67 7.86 -9.80
C THR A 2 8.64 8.90 -9.33
N PRO A 3 8.51 10.06 -10.02
CA PRO A 3 7.65 11.14 -9.57
C PRO A 3 6.18 10.75 -9.37
N LEU A 4 5.58 10.02 -10.32
CA LEU A 4 4.16 9.64 -10.24
C LEU A 4 3.93 8.59 -9.15
N TRP A 5 4.87 7.66 -8.97
CA TRP A 5 4.81 6.69 -7.87
C TRP A 5 4.84 7.41 -6.53
N GLN A 6 5.74 8.38 -6.34
CA GLN A 6 5.85 9.14 -5.10
C GLN A 6 4.56 9.91 -4.82
N GLN A 7 3.97 10.54 -5.83
CA GLN A 7 2.70 11.25 -5.70
C GLN A 7 1.56 10.31 -5.27
N ALA A 8 1.41 9.18 -5.96
CA ALA A 8 0.40 8.17 -5.63
C ALA A 8 0.56 7.62 -4.21
N HIS A 9 1.82 7.40 -3.79
CA HIS A 9 2.12 6.98 -2.43
C HIS A 9 1.75 8.04 -1.39
N THR A 10 2.06 9.31 -1.65
CA THR A 10 1.70 10.43 -0.77
C THR A 10 0.17 10.54 -0.60
N TRP A 11 -0.61 10.42 -1.68
CA TRP A 11 -2.07 10.42 -1.57
C TRP A 11 -2.58 9.34 -0.63
N LEU A 12 -2.06 8.11 -0.77
CA LEU A 12 -2.49 7.00 0.07
C LEU A 12 -2.09 7.21 1.53
N GLN A 13 -0.85 7.66 1.79
CA GLN A 13 -0.38 7.94 3.16
C GLN A 13 -1.22 9.02 3.84
N GLU A 14 -1.50 10.12 3.15
CA GLU A 14 -2.31 11.22 3.70
C GLU A 14 -3.75 10.77 3.96
N THR A 15 -4.31 9.96 3.06
CA THR A 15 -5.64 9.37 3.24
C THR A 15 -5.70 8.49 4.48
N MET A 16 -4.71 7.60 4.69
CA MET A 16 -4.66 6.75 5.87
C MET A 16 -4.51 7.57 7.15
N ARG A 17 -3.71 8.64 7.12
CA ARG A 17 -3.53 9.58 8.23
C ARG A 17 -4.85 10.27 8.60
N LEU A 18 -5.56 10.83 7.61
CA LEU A 18 -6.84 11.51 7.80
C LEU A 18 -7.97 10.55 8.21
N ALA A 19 -7.93 9.30 7.75
CA ALA A 19 -8.87 8.25 8.15
C ALA A 19 -8.62 7.71 9.58
N GLY A 20 -7.55 8.15 10.25
CA GLY A 20 -7.21 7.70 11.60
C GLY A 20 -6.74 6.24 11.64
N VAL A 21 -6.21 5.71 10.54
CA VAL A 21 -5.67 4.35 10.51
C VAL A 21 -4.46 4.26 11.44
N ASN A 22 -4.41 3.19 12.25
CA ASN A 22 -3.27 2.93 13.11
C ASN A 22 -2.02 2.61 12.27
N ALA A 23 -1.18 3.62 12.03
CA ALA A 23 0.07 3.48 11.27
C ALA A 23 1.07 2.52 11.93
N ARG A 24 0.92 2.23 13.22
CA ARG A 24 1.79 1.33 13.99
C ARG A 24 1.25 -0.10 14.11
N MET A 25 0.06 -0.38 13.54
CA MET A 25 -0.62 -1.67 13.67
C MET A 25 0.31 -2.85 13.36
N GLY A 26 1.16 -2.75 12.34
CA GLY A 26 2.12 -3.80 12.00
C GLY A 26 3.05 -4.20 13.15
N TYR A 27 3.54 -3.23 13.94
CA TYR A 27 4.41 -3.48 15.09
C TYR A 27 3.63 -3.93 16.34
N GLU A 28 2.32 -3.69 16.35
CA GLU A 28 1.44 -4.06 17.45
C GLU A 28 0.84 -5.46 17.27
N LEU A 29 0.97 -6.07 16.09
CA LEU A 29 0.41 -7.39 15.77
C LEU A 29 0.73 -8.46 16.83
N PHE A 30 1.96 -8.52 17.34
CA PHE A 30 2.33 -9.48 18.38
C PHE A 30 1.48 -9.31 19.65
N ALA A 31 1.38 -8.07 20.14
CA ALA A 31 0.60 -7.76 21.33
C ALA A 31 -0.90 -7.95 21.09
N THR A 32 -1.40 -7.59 19.91
CA THR A 32 -2.82 -7.70 19.54
C THR A 32 -3.31 -9.15 19.52
N PHE A 33 -2.52 -10.09 18.99
CA PHE A 33 -2.88 -11.52 19.03
C PHE A 33 -3.01 -12.02 20.46
N ARG A 34 -2.06 -11.68 21.33
CA ARG A 34 -2.09 -12.08 22.75
C ARG A 34 -3.25 -11.44 23.51
N ALA A 35 -3.54 -10.16 23.24
CA ALA A 35 -4.68 -9.48 23.84
C ALA A 35 -6.02 -10.12 23.45
N ALA A 36 -6.08 -10.76 22.28
CA ALA A 36 -7.24 -11.54 21.83
C ALA A 36 -7.29 -12.97 22.41
N GLY A 37 -6.35 -13.36 23.28
CA GLY A 37 -6.27 -14.70 23.88
C GLY A 37 -5.70 -15.78 22.94
N LEU A 38 -5.10 -15.38 21.81
CA LEU A 38 -4.43 -16.30 20.91
C LEU A 38 -3.02 -16.63 21.42
N PRO A 39 -2.45 -17.79 21.04
CA PRO A 39 -1.05 -18.10 21.31
C PRO A 39 -0.10 -17.08 20.68
N ASP A 40 1.14 -17.05 21.16
CA ASP A 40 2.18 -16.18 20.62
C ASP A 40 2.28 -16.38 19.09
N PRO A 41 2.17 -15.29 18.30
CA PRO A 41 2.25 -15.39 16.85
C PRO A 41 3.68 -15.39 16.36
N GLU A 42 3.89 -16.07 15.24
CA GLU A 42 5.05 -15.82 14.39
C GLU A 42 4.83 -14.50 13.64
N VAL A 43 5.78 -13.58 13.79
CA VAL A 43 5.76 -12.27 13.12
C VAL A 43 6.84 -12.22 12.05
N GLY A 44 6.54 -11.55 10.94
CA GLY A 44 7.46 -11.40 9.83
C GLY A 44 7.22 -10.12 9.05
N VAL A 45 8.16 -9.81 8.17
CA VAL A 45 8.08 -8.66 7.26
C VAL A 45 8.40 -9.11 5.85
N GLY A 46 7.53 -8.73 4.92
CA GLY A 46 7.69 -8.97 3.49
C GLY A 46 8.02 -7.70 2.74
N TRP A 47 8.97 -7.80 1.81
CA TRP A 47 9.26 -6.79 0.80
C TRP A 47 9.24 -7.44 -0.57
N LYS A 48 8.66 -6.74 -1.54
CA LYS A 48 8.81 -7.08 -2.96
C LYS A 48 9.30 -5.85 -3.70
N MET A 49 10.37 -6.04 -4.48
CA MET A 49 10.94 -5.00 -5.33
C MET A 49 10.99 -5.54 -6.75
N ARG A 50 10.57 -4.73 -7.73
CA ARG A 50 10.58 -5.10 -9.15
C ARG A 50 11.06 -3.94 -10.00
N GLY A 51 11.88 -4.24 -11.00
CA GLY A 51 12.29 -3.26 -12.01
C GLY A 51 11.17 -2.98 -13.03
N ALA A 52 11.32 -1.89 -13.78
CA ALA A 52 10.33 -1.43 -14.74
C ALA A 52 9.97 -2.41 -15.89
N GLY A 53 10.82 -3.41 -16.14
CA GLY A 53 10.58 -4.45 -17.17
C GLY A 53 9.67 -5.60 -16.73
N ASP A 54 9.42 -5.75 -15.43
CA ASP A 54 8.69 -6.89 -14.83
C ASP A 54 7.55 -6.37 -13.93
N LEU A 55 6.71 -5.49 -14.48
CA LEU A 55 5.60 -4.89 -13.74
C LEU A 55 4.34 -5.76 -13.90
N PRO A 56 3.75 -6.27 -12.79
CA PRO A 56 2.51 -7.05 -12.84
C PRO A 56 1.33 -6.22 -13.38
N ASP A 57 0.28 -6.90 -13.85
CA ASP A 57 -0.96 -6.24 -14.28
C ASP A 57 -1.76 -5.66 -13.11
N TYR A 58 -1.69 -6.32 -11.95
CA TYR A 58 -2.15 -5.73 -10.69
C TYR A 58 -1.08 -4.77 -10.17
N THR A 59 -1.39 -3.48 -10.08
CA THR A 59 -0.40 -2.45 -9.78
C THR A 59 -0.78 -1.59 -8.58
N TRP A 60 0.11 -0.70 -8.19
CA TRP A 60 -0.17 0.37 -7.24
C TRP A 60 -1.41 1.21 -7.65
N ALA A 61 -1.74 1.25 -8.94
CA ALA A 61 -2.96 1.91 -9.40
C ALA A 61 -4.22 1.30 -8.80
N ASP A 62 -4.33 -0.02 -8.68
CA ASP A 62 -5.54 -0.67 -8.15
C ASP A 62 -5.78 -0.30 -6.68
N ILE A 63 -4.69 -0.17 -5.91
CA ILE A 63 -4.75 0.27 -4.51
C ILE A 63 -5.24 1.71 -4.43
N VAL A 64 -4.69 2.60 -5.26
CA VAL A 64 -5.11 4.01 -5.32
C VAL A 64 -6.56 4.12 -5.77
N CYS A 65 -6.95 3.41 -6.83
CA CYS A 65 -8.32 3.40 -7.36
C CYS A 65 -9.32 2.84 -6.34
N GLY A 66 -8.95 1.80 -5.57
CA GLY A 66 -9.79 1.26 -4.50
C GLY A 66 -9.96 2.23 -3.33
N ALA A 67 -8.95 3.04 -3.04
CA ALA A 67 -9.00 4.07 -2.00
C ALA A 67 -9.60 5.41 -2.46
N LEU A 68 -9.78 5.61 -3.77
CA LEU A 68 -10.22 6.88 -4.36
C LEU A 68 -11.51 7.45 -3.74
N PRO A 69 -12.59 6.67 -3.52
CA PRO A 69 -13.79 7.22 -2.89
C PRO A 69 -13.54 7.81 -1.49
N LEU A 70 -12.60 7.22 -0.73
CA LEU A 70 -12.20 7.73 0.58
C LEU A 70 -11.30 8.95 0.44
N MET A 71 -10.38 8.96 -0.54
CA MET A 71 -9.52 10.10 -0.85
C MET A 71 -10.35 11.35 -1.18
N GLU A 72 -11.37 11.21 -2.03
CA GLU A 72 -12.28 12.30 -2.40
C GLU A 72 -13.06 12.82 -1.19
N LYS A 73 -13.62 11.90 -0.38
CA LYS A 73 -14.35 12.24 0.84
C LYS A 73 -13.50 13.03 1.85
N LEU A 74 -12.20 12.73 1.92
CA LEU A 74 -11.25 13.38 2.82
C LEU A 74 -10.57 14.61 2.18
N GLY A 75 -10.88 14.94 0.92
CA GLY A 75 -10.33 16.09 0.21
C GLY A 75 -8.85 15.96 -0.18
N VAL A 76 -8.33 14.74 -0.32
CA VAL A 76 -6.91 14.49 -0.63
C VAL A 76 -6.62 14.65 -2.12
N VAL A 77 -7.47 14.08 -2.96
CA VAL A 77 -7.37 14.13 -4.43
C VAL A 77 -8.72 13.81 -5.04
N THR A 78 -8.98 14.31 -6.24
CA THR A 78 -10.20 14.06 -7.03
C THR A 78 -10.00 12.96 -8.07
N ARG A 79 -11.10 12.35 -8.54
CA ARG A 79 -11.08 11.42 -9.67
C ARG A 79 -10.43 12.00 -10.93
N ASP A 80 -10.64 13.28 -11.19
CA ASP A 80 -10.11 13.97 -12.38
C ASP A 80 -8.59 14.16 -12.32
N GLU A 81 -8.03 14.40 -11.13
CA GLU A 81 -6.58 14.46 -10.91
C GLU A 81 -5.94 13.07 -11.00
N VAL A 82 -6.60 12.04 -10.45
CA VAL A 82 -6.10 10.67 -10.46
C VAL A 82 -6.16 10.04 -11.86
N GLN A 83 -7.27 10.23 -12.58
CA GLN A 83 -7.57 9.57 -13.86
C GLN A 83 -7.42 8.05 -13.75
N PRO A 84 -8.27 7.37 -12.96
CA PRO A 84 -8.09 5.96 -12.58
C PRO A 84 -8.00 5.01 -13.78
N ASP A 85 -8.71 5.32 -14.86
CA ASP A 85 -8.79 4.49 -16.07
C ASP A 85 -7.43 4.39 -16.81
N THR A 86 -6.50 5.31 -16.58
CA THR A 86 -5.18 5.34 -17.22
C THR A 86 -4.01 5.30 -16.24
N LEU A 87 -4.28 5.36 -14.93
CA LEU A 87 -3.24 5.47 -13.89
C LEU A 87 -2.22 4.33 -13.93
N GLY A 88 -2.67 3.09 -14.17
CA GLY A 88 -1.78 1.92 -14.25
C GLY A 88 -0.74 2.04 -15.36
N GLU A 89 -1.17 2.40 -16.57
CA GLU A 89 -0.26 2.57 -17.70
C GLU A 89 0.65 3.78 -17.53
N ARG A 90 0.15 4.87 -16.94
CA ARG A 90 0.98 6.05 -16.60
C ARG A 90 2.07 5.71 -15.59
N LEU A 91 1.76 4.92 -14.55
CA LEU A 91 2.75 4.47 -13.57
C LEU A 91 3.80 3.55 -14.21
N LYS A 92 3.39 2.61 -15.08
CA LYS A 92 4.32 1.75 -15.82
C LYS A 92 5.23 2.56 -16.75
N ALA A 93 4.68 3.54 -17.46
CA ALA A 93 5.44 4.43 -18.33
C ALA A 93 6.45 5.28 -17.54
N ASP A 94 6.03 5.85 -16.40
CA ASP A 94 6.89 6.64 -15.52
C ASP A 94 8.05 5.79 -14.95
N LEU A 95 7.76 4.56 -14.53
CA LEU A 95 8.79 3.60 -14.08
C LEU A 95 9.80 3.29 -15.18
N ARG A 96 9.36 3.05 -16.42
CA ARG A 96 10.26 2.75 -17.55
C ARG A 96 11.10 3.97 -17.96
N ALA A 97 10.50 5.16 -17.98
CA ALA A 97 11.18 6.39 -18.39
C ALA A 97 12.35 6.78 -17.46
N HIS A 98 12.34 6.29 -16.22
CA HIS A 98 13.33 6.63 -15.21
C HIS A 98 14.15 5.43 -14.72
N ASP A 99 14.12 4.29 -15.42
CA ASP A 99 14.74 3.03 -14.98
C ASP A 99 14.41 2.69 -13.51
N GLY A 100 13.14 2.92 -13.16
CA GLY A 100 12.64 2.90 -11.81
C GLY A 100 12.44 1.49 -11.25
N VAL A 101 12.44 1.43 -9.92
CA VAL A 101 12.08 0.24 -9.14
C VAL A 101 10.78 0.51 -8.41
N MET A 102 9.81 -0.38 -8.59
CA MET A 102 8.59 -0.42 -7.81
C MET A 102 8.82 -1.22 -6.53
N THR A 103 8.39 -0.66 -5.40
CA THR A 103 8.46 -1.30 -4.09
C THR A 103 7.06 -1.58 -3.56
N ILE A 104 6.85 -2.78 -3.02
CA ILE A 104 5.65 -3.17 -2.27
C ILE A 104 6.15 -3.61 -0.89
N GLY A 105 5.85 -2.79 0.11
CA GLY A 105 6.29 -3.00 1.49
C GLY A 105 6.96 -1.77 2.10
N PRO A 106 7.32 -1.83 3.40
CA PRO A 106 7.28 -3.02 4.26
C PRO A 106 5.85 -3.47 4.57
N CYS A 107 5.56 -4.76 4.41
CA CYS A 107 4.31 -5.36 4.88
C CYS A 107 4.61 -6.26 6.07
N LEU A 108 4.21 -5.85 7.27
CA LEU A 108 4.30 -6.67 8.48
C LEU A 108 3.11 -7.63 8.53
N TYR A 109 3.36 -8.87 8.92
CA TYR A 109 2.34 -9.89 9.07
C TYR A 109 2.59 -10.70 10.34
N ALA A 110 1.53 -11.32 10.84
CA ALA A 110 1.56 -12.20 12.00
C ALA A 110 0.58 -13.36 11.80
N TRP A 111 0.94 -14.54 12.27
CA TRP A 111 0.06 -15.70 12.23
C TRP A 111 0.32 -16.63 13.43
N THR A 112 -0.70 -17.37 13.85
CA THR A 112 -0.58 -18.40 14.89
C THR A 112 -1.59 -19.52 14.63
N ARG A 113 -1.45 -20.66 15.32
CA ARG A 113 -2.47 -21.72 15.29
C ARG A 113 -3.56 -21.40 16.31
N LYS A 114 -4.81 -21.75 15.98
CA LYS A 114 -5.91 -21.68 16.95
C LYS A 114 -5.66 -22.70 18.08
N PRO A 115 -6.05 -22.40 19.32
CA PRO A 115 -6.14 -23.40 20.38
C PRO A 115 -7.00 -24.59 19.92
N ALA A 116 -6.66 -25.80 20.37
CA ALA A 116 -7.45 -27.00 20.14
C ALA A 116 -8.81 -26.93 20.87
#